data_AF-A0A699YVL0-F1
#
_entry.id   AF-A0A699YVL0-F1
#
_cell.length_a   1.000
_cell.length_b   1.000
_cell.length_c   1.000
_cell.angle_alpha   90.00
_cell.angle_beta   90.00
_cell.angle_gamma   90.00
#
_symmetry.space_group_name_H-M   'P 1'
#
loop_
_entity.id
_entity.type
_entity.pdbx_description
1 polymer ?
#
loop_
_entity_poly.entity_id
_entity_poly.type
_entity_poly.pdbx_seq_one_letter_code
_entity_poly.pdbx_strand_id
1 'polypeptide(L)' 'MAVIDTGLVAIVQVPGQGRGLFASQPIDYGTEVLREQPMVCYPAPTVLDQVDRS' A
#
# COMPACT_ATOMS: atom_id res chain seq x y z
N MET A 1 -3.12 11.50 -3.57
CA MET A 1 -4.15 10.48 -3.86
C MET A 1 -3.40 9.27 -4.38
N ALA A 2 -3.29 8.19 -3.60
CA ALA A 2 -2.60 6.98 -4.05
C ALA A 2 -3.45 6.32 -5.13
N VAL A 3 -2.92 6.26 -6.35
CA VAL A 3 -3.59 5.64 -7.49
C VAL A 3 -3.42 4.13 -7.35
N ILE A 4 -4.43 3.45 -6.81
CA ILE A 4 -4.57 2.00 -6.90
C ILE A 4 -5.28 1.72 -8.23
N ASP A 5 -4.54 1.76 -9.33
CA ASP A 5 -5.11 1.48 -10.64
C ASP A 5 -4.12 0.67 -11.49
N THR A 6 -4.06 -0.64 -11.22
CA THR A 6 -3.37 -1.59 -12.11
C THR A 6 -4.36 -2.41 -12.93
N GLY A 7 -5.67 -2.31 -12.68
CA GLY A 7 -6.70 -3.17 -13.29
C GLY A 7 -6.65 -4.65 -12.90
N LEU A 8 -5.58 -5.10 -12.23
CA LEU A 8 -5.33 -6.49 -11.82
C LEU A 8 -6.11 -6.93 -10.58
N VAL A 9 -6.61 -5.97 -9.81
CA VAL A 9 -7.26 -6.20 -8.52
C VAL A 9 -8.58 -5.45 -8.41
N ALA A 10 -9.53 -6.04 -7.69
CA ALA A 10 -10.83 -5.48 -7.38
C ALA A 10 -11.08 -5.48 -5.87
N ILE A 11 -11.83 -4.51 -5.39
CA ILE A 11 -12.29 -4.46 -4.00
C ILE A 11 -13.57 -5.27 -3.87
N VAL A 12 -13.60 -6.19 -2.92
CA VAL A 12 -14.76 -7.05 -2.64
C VAL A 12 -15.17 -6.90 -1.18
N GLN A 13 -16.48 -6.88 -0.92
CA GLN A 13 -17.01 -6.93 0.45
C GLN A 13 -16.93 -8.37 0.98
N VAL A 14 -16.28 -8.53 2.13
CA VAL A 14 -16.08 -9.81 2.81
C VAL A 14 -16.95 -9.83 4.07
N PRO A 15 -17.93 -10.75 4.17
CA PRO A 15 -18.82 -10.84 5.32
C PRO A 15 -18.03 -10.95 6.64
N GLY A 16 -18.28 -10.02 7.57
CA GLY A 16 -17.62 -9.96 8.88
C GLY A 16 -16.18 -9.42 8.88
N GLN A 17 -15.60 -9.07 7.72
CA GLN A 17 -14.21 -8.59 7.61
C GLN A 17 -14.06 -7.26 6.85
N GLY A 18 -15.16 -6.68 6.36
CA GLY A 18 -15.13 -5.40 5.65
C GLY A 18 -14.72 -5.58 4.19
N ARG A 19 -13.65 -4.90 3.76
CA ARG A 19 -13.22 -4.88 2.35
C ARG A 19 -11.91 -5.64 2.16
N GLY A 20 -11.88 -6.53 1.18
CA GLY A 20 -10.68 -7.22 0.74
C GLY A 20 -10.28 -6.80 -0.68
N LEU A 21 -9.02 -7.04 -1.02
CA LEU A 21 -8.47 -6.85 -2.36
C LEU A 21 -8.27 -8.23 -3.00
N PHE A 22 -8.90 -8.47 -4.14
CA PHE A 22 -8.90 -9.76 -4.83
C PHE A 22 -8.40 -9.59 -6.26
N ALA A 23 -7.74 -10.61 -6.81
CA ALA A 23 -7.36 -10.62 -8.22
C ALA A 23 -8.61 -10.61 -9.10
N SER A 24 -8.69 -9.68 -10.07
CA SER A 24 -9.76 -9.60 -11.06
C SER A 24 -9.52 -10.54 -12.25
N GLN A 25 -8.29 -11.02 -12.41
CA GLN A 25 -7.83 -11.89 -13.48
C GLN A 25 -6.64 -12.76 -13.02
N PRO A 26 -6.24 -13.79 -13.77
CA PRO A 26 -4.99 -14.51 -13.50
C PRO A 26 -3.78 -13.55 -13.45
N ILE A 27 -2.87 -13.79 -12.50
CA ILE A 27 -1.66 -12.99 -12.30
C ILE A 27 -0.46 -13.93 -12.44
N ASP A 28 0.43 -13.62 -13.38
CA ASP A 28 1.62 -14.40 -13.63
C ASP A 28 2.66 -14.21 -12.52
N TYR A 29 3.52 -15.21 -12.33
CA TYR A 29 4.57 -15.15 -11.33
C TYR A 29 5.54 -14.00 -11.58
N GLY A 30 5.87 -13.24 -10.53
CA GLY A 30 6.76 -12.08 -10.62
C GLY A 30 6.08 -10.78 -11.07
N THR A 31 4.76 -10.79 -11.31
CA THR A 31 4.00 -9.57 -11.65
C THR A 31 3.93 -8.62 -10.45
N GLU A 32 4.23 -7.34 -10.66
CA GLU A 32 3.99 -6.28 -9.67
C GLU A 32 2.49 -5.99 -9.58
N VAL A 33 1.83 -6.45 -8.50
CA VAL A 33 0.37 -6.34 -8.33
C VAL A 33 -0.07 -4.92 -7.94
N LEU A 34 0.69 -4.30 -7.05
CA LEU A 34 0.41 -2.99 -6.50
C LEU A 34 1.74 -2.28 -6.23
N ARG A 35 1.78 -0.99 -6.55
CA ARG A 35 2.77 -0.06 -6.03
C ARG A 35 2.03 1.13 -5.45
N GLU A 36 2.30 1.43 -4.19
CA GLU A 36 1.71 2.58 -3.52
C GLU A 36 2.77 3.55 -3.03
N GLN A 37 2.36 4.82 -2.91
CA GLN A 37 3.13 5.81 -2.18
C GLN A 37 2.40 6.11 -0.88
N PRO A 38 3.14 6.23 0.24
CA PRO A 38 2.55 6.62 1.50
C PRO A 38 1.88 7.98 1.33
N MET A 39 0.67 8.14 1.87
CA MET A 39 -0.02 9.42 1.83
C MET A 39 0.70 10.48 2.67
N VAL A 40 1.33 10.07 3.76
CA VAL A 40 2.09 10.92 4.67
C VAL A 40 3.25 10.11 5.26
N CYS A 41 4.44 10.70 5.31
CA CYS A 41 5.60 10.16 6.00
C CYS A 41 6.20 11.21 6.93
N TYR A 42 6.49 10.80 8.17
CA TYR A 42 7.24 11.61 9.12
C TYR A 42 8.46 10.82 9.61
N PRO A 43 9.58 11.50 9.89
CA PRO A 43 10.73 10.85 10.51
C PRO A 43 10.35 10.32 11.90
N ALA A 44 10.88 9.16 12.24
CA ALA A 44 10.73 8.62 13.59
C ALA A 44 11.41 9.58 14.60
N PRO A 45 10.84 9.77 15.81
CA PRO A 45 11.40 10.67 16.83
C PRO A 45 12.88 10.42 17.13
N THR A 46 13.28 9.14 17.14
CA THR A 46 14.66 8.70 17.40
C THR A 46 15.68 9.17 16.36
N VAL A 47 15.24 9.52 15.15
CA VAL A 47 16.11 10.07 14.09
C VAL A 47 16.27 11.57 14.24
N LEU A 48 15.27 12.28 14.77
CA LEU A 48 15.32 13.73 14.98
C LEU A 48 16.34 14.09 16.07
N ASP A 49 16.45 13.29 17.14
CA ASP A 49 17.44 13.47 18.20
C ASP A 49 18.90 13.38 17.72
N GLN A 50 19.17 12.73 16.59
CA GLN A 50 20.51 12.63 16.00
C GLN A 50 20.87 13.84 15.14
N VAL A 51 19.89 14.53 14.57
CA VAL A 51 20.09 15.72 13.73
C VAL A 51 20.30 16.97 14.59
N ASP A 52 19.70 17.03 15.77
CA ASP A 52 19.81 18.19 16.68
C ASP A 52 21.12 18.21 17.51
N ARG A 53 21.98 17.20 17.32
CA ARG A 53 23.27 17.04 18.04
C ARG A 53 24.51 17.19 17.15
N SER A 54 24.34 17.52 15.87
CA SER A 54 25.42 17.77 14.89
C SER A 54 25.44 19.22 14.45
#